data_AF-A0A5J4N740-F1
#
_entry.id   AF-A0A5J4N740-F1
#
_cell.length_a   1.000
_cell.length_b   1.000
_cell.length_c   1.000
_cell.angle_alpha   90.00
_cell.angle_beta   90.00
_cell.angle_gamma   90.00
#
_symmetry.space_group_name_H-M   'P 1'
#
loop_
_entity.id
_entity.type
_entity.pdbx_description
1 polymer ?
#
loop_
_entity_poly.entity_id
_entity_poly.type
_entity_poly.pdbx_seq_one_letter_code
_entity_poly.pdbx_strand_id
1 'polypeptide(L)'
;MEQYLMEGNFQRVFLSKDNVPSRRYDFFIDILLNTTRNEVASCIEAAYESLSLDEAARTLFYDDVQSMLSFGQTRNWTLDKDNVYHFQKDTRQEDDSVPSSDVTKVMLEYTKELDQII
;
A
#
# COMPACT_ATOMS: atom_id res chain seq x y z
N MET A 1 15.61 -1.94 11.28
CA MET A 1 14.62 -1.04 10.67
C MET A 1 14.44 -1.31 9.19
N GLU A 2 15.51 -1.33 8.39
CA GLU A 2 15.41 -1.58 6.94
C GLU A 2 14.73 -2.91 6.59
N GLN A 3 15.02 -3.98 7.33
CA GLN A 3 14.33 -5.25 7.14
C GLN A 3 12.81 -5.14 7.37
N TYR A 4 12.37 -4.40 8.39
CA TYR A 4 10.93 -4.21 8.65
C TYR A 4 10.25 -3.37 7.56
N LEU A 5 10.99 -2.45 6.94
CA LEU A 5 10.50 -1.69 5.79
C LEU A 5 10.35 -2.60 4.57
N MET A 6 11.30 -3.51 4.32
CA MET A 6 11.20 -4.49 3.23
C MET A 6 10.07 -5.51 3.47
N GLU A 7 9.81 -5.88 4.72
CA GLU A 7 8.71 -6.76 5.11
C GLU A 7 7.35 -6.04 5.13
N GLY A 8 7.30 -4.71 4.95
CA GLY A 8 6.07 -3.92 5.08
C GLY A 8 5.48 -3.91 6.49
N ASN A 9 6.25 -4.26 7.52
CA ASN A 9 5.78 -4.36 8.89
C ASN A 9 5.90 -3.02 9.62
N PHE A 10 4.93 -2.15 9.39
CA PHE A 10 4.93 -0.78 9.90
C PHE A 10 4.79 -0.69 11.42
N GLN A 11 4.06 -1.62 12.06
CA GLN A 11 3.98 -1.71 13.52
C GLN A 11 5.37 -1.79 14.17
N ARG A 12 6.26 -2.63 13.62
CA ARG A 12 7.61 -2.80 14.15
C ARG A 12 8.51 -1.62 13.82
N VAL A 13 8.26 -0.89 12.73
CA VAL A 13 8.98 0.34 12.39
C VAL A 13 8.65 1.44 13.40
N PHE A 14 7.37 1.63 13.75
CA PHE A 14 6.95 2.61 14.76
C PHE A 14 7.51 2.28 16.15
N LEU A 15 7.45 1.02 16.60
CA LEU A 15 8.05 0.59 17.88
C LEU A 15 9.57 0.75 17.92
N SER A 16 10.24 0.70 16.76
CA SER A 16 11.69 0.85 16.67
C SER A 16 12.16 2.31 16.74
N LYS A 17 11.25 3.29 16.56
CA LYS A 17 11.58 4.72 16.70
C LYS A 17 12.08 5.05 18.11
N ASP A 18 11.48 4.46 19.15
CA ASP A 18 11.88 4.70 20.53
C ASP A 18 13.25 4.08 20.87
N ASN A 19 13.73 3.14 20.04
CA ASN A 19 14.99 2.42 20.25
C ASN A 19 16.17 3.03 19.46
N VAL A 20 16.07 4.31 19.05
CA VAL A 20 17.14 5.00 18.33
C VAL A 20 18.24 5.43 19.30
N PRO A 21 19.49 4.94 19.16
CA PRO A 21 20.56 5.19 20.13
C PRO A 21 21.11 6.63 20.11
N SER A 22 20.72 7.49 19.16
CA SER A 22 21.20 8.86 19.05
C SER A 22 20.14 9.83 18.55
N ARG A 23 19.93 10.91 19.31
CA ARG A 23 18.94 11.98 19.05
C ARG A 23 19.16 12.73 17.71
N ARG A 24 20.36 12.64 17.13
CA ARG A 24 20.66 13.27 15.82
C ARG A 24 19.89 12.62 14.67
N TYR A 25 19.44 11.39 14.81
CA TYR A 25 18.69 10.67 13.78
C TYR A 25 17.18 10.92 13.84
N ASP A 26 16.68 11.51 14.92
CA ASP A 26 15.24 11.71 15.16
C ASP A 26 14.58 12.48 14.00
N PHE A 27 15.24 13.53 13.51
CA PHE A 27 14.80 14.31 12.35
C PHE A 27 14.62 13.46 11.08
N PHE A 28 15.56 12.56 10.80
CA PHE A 28 15.49 11.71 9.61
C PHE A 28 14.46 10.59 9.78
N ILE A 29 14.31 10.06 11.00
CA ILE A 29 13.31 9.04 11.32
C ILE A 29 11.90 9.63 11.21
N ASP A 30 11.67 10.88 11.62
CA ASP A 30 10.38 11.55 11.46
C ASP A 30 9.99 11.70 9.99
N ILE A 31 10.93 12.12 9.13
CA ILE A 31 10.69 12.21 7.68
C ILE A 31 10.38 10.84 7.08
N LEU A 32 11.15 9.82 7.48
CA LEU A 32 10.93 8.45 7.02
C LEU A 32 9.55 7.95 7.43
N LEU A 33 9.18 8.07 8.70
CA LEU A 33 7.88 7.63 9.22
C LEU A 33 6.72 8.35 8.54
N ASN A 34 6.85 9.65 8.28
CA ASN A 34 5.83 10.40 7.54
C ASN A 34 5.67 9.88 6.10
N THR A 35 6.77 9.55 5.44
CA THR A 35 6.74 8.96 4.09
C THR A 35 6.13 7.57 4.11
N THR A 36 6.54 6.74 5.06
CA THR A 36 6.01 5.40 5.25
C THR A 36 4.51 5.42 5.57
N ARG A 37 4.04 6.36 6.40
CA ARG A 37 2.61 6.55 6.69
C ARG A 37 1.82 6.92 5.43
N ASN A 38 2.40 7.74 4.54
CA ASN A 38 1.79 8.07 3.25
C ASN A 38 1.70 6.86 2.32
N GLU A 39 2.69 5.97 2.32
CA GLU A 39 2.65 4.71 1.56
C GLU A 39 1.58 3.76 2.12
N VAL A 40 1.49 3.61 3.45
CA VAL A 40 0.42 2.82 4.10
C VAL A 40 -0.96 3.32 3.71
N ALA A 41 -1.16 4.64 3.71
CA ALA A 41 -2.42 5.25 3.29
C ALA A 41 -2.74 4.93 1.81
N SER A 42 -1.75 5.01 0.93
CA SER A 42 -1.89 4.63 -0.49
C SER A 42 -2.25 3.15 -0.65
N CYS A 43 -1.63 2.26 0.14
CA CYS A 43 -1.99 0.85 0.15
C CYS A 43 -3.41 0.61 0.66
N ILE A 44 -3.87 1.38 1.65
CA ILE A 44 -5.25 1.29 2.17
C ILE A 44 -6.25 1.66 1.09
N GLU A 45 -6.01 2.76 0.37
CA GLU A 45 -6.84 3.23 -0.75
C GLU A 45 -6.93 2.16 -1.86
N ALA A 46 -5.85 1.41 -2.11
CA ALA A 46 -5.81 0.36 -3.13
C ALA A 46 -6.42 -0.98 -2.66
N ALA A 47 -6.28 -1.33 -1.39
CA ALA A 47 -6.63 -2.66 -0.87
C ALA A 47 -8.08 -2.74 -0.36
N TYR A 48 -8.58 -1.68 0.30
CA TYR A 48 -9.88 -1.69 0.94
C TYR A 48 -10.93 -0.96 0.08
N GLU A 49 -12.14 -1.51 0.01
CA GLU A 49 -13.30 -0.83 -0.60
C GLU A 49 -14.01 0.08 0.41
N SER A 50 -13.99 -0.33 1.67
CA SER A 50 -14.50 0.44 2.80
C SER A 50 -13.69 0.12 4.04
N LEU A 51 -13.44 1.13 4.89
CA LEU A 51 -12.67 0.98 6.12
C LEU A 51 -13.26 1.84 7.23
N SER A 52 -13.48 1.26 8.41
CA SER A 52 -14.00 2.01 9.55
C SER A 52 -12.97 2.99 10.10
N LEU A 53 -13.44 4.06 10.75
CA LEU A 53 -12.56 5.06 11.35
C LEU A 53 -11.64 4.46 12.43
N ASP A 54 -12.14 3.53 13.25
CA ASP A 54 -11.33 2.87 14.29
C ASP A 54 -10.21 2.00 13.70
N GLU A 55 -10.50 1.24 12.63
CA GLU A 55 -9.49 0.43 11.96
C GLU A 55 -8.45 1.28 11.23
N ALA A 56 -8.88 2.36 10.59
CA ALA A 56 -7.96 3.28 9.93
C ALA A 56 -7.11 4.06 10.95
N ALA A 57 -7.61 4.37 12.16
CA ALA A 57 -6.82 4.93 13.25
C ALA A 57 -5.73 3.95 13.73
N ARG A 58 -6.08 2.68 13.91
CA ARG A 58 -5.15 1.63 14.35
C ARG A 58 -4.05 1.36 13.32
N THR A 59 -4.40 1.30 12.04
CA THR A 59 -3.43 1.00 10.96
C THR A 59 -2.43 2.14 10.73
N LEU A 60 -2.85 3.40 10.90
CA LEU A 60 -2.00 4.58 10.71
C LEU A 60 -1.28 5.04 11.99
N PHE A 61 -1.53 4.38 13.12
CA PHE A 61 -0.99 4.73 14.44
C PHE A 61 -1.35 6.16 14.86
N TYR A 62 -2.62 6.52 14.72
CA TYR A 62 -3.16 7.76 15.29
C TYR A 62 -3.87 7.44 16.61
N ASP A 63 -3.42 8.06 17.70
CA ASP A 63 -4.13 8.03 18.99
C ASP A 63 -5.35 8.97 19.02
N ASP A 64 -5.38 9.96 18.12
CA ASP A 64 -6.37 11.02 18.09
C ASP A 64 -7.21 11.00 16.80
N VAL A 65 -8.54 11.03 16.98
CA VAL A 65 -9.53 10.98 15.90
C VAL A 65 -9.51 12.26 15.05
N GLN A 66 -9.19 13.41 15.64
CA GLN A 66 -9.13 14.68 14.89
C GLN A 66 -7.96 14.70 13.90
N SER A 67 -6.81 14.20 14.34
CA SER A 67 -5.61 14.05 13.50
C SER A 67 -5.90 13.15 12.30
N MET A 68 -6.63 12.07 12.52
CA MET A 68 -7.06 11.17 11.46
C MET A 68 -8.07 11.81 10.49
N LEU A 69 -9.04 12.57 10.99
CA LEU A 69 -9.99 13.31 10.15
C LEU A 69 -9.28 14.34 9.25
N SER A 70 -8.30 15.07 9.80
CA SER A 70 -7.48 16.01 9.02
C SER A 70 -6.65 15.33 7.92
N PHE A 71 -6.17 14.11 8.20
CA PHE A 71 -5.45 13.29 7.25
C PHE A 71 -6.36 12.81 6.12
N GLY A 72 -7.57 12.33 6.46
CA GLY A 72 -8.60 11.96 5.49
C GLY A 72 -9.03 13.13 4.60
N GLN A 73 -9.14 14.35 5.16
CA GLN A 73 -9.43 15.56 4.37
C GLN A 73 -8.30 15.89 3.39
N THR A 74 -7.04 15.75 3.80
CA THR A 74 -5.88 15.98 2.92
C THR A 74 -5.87 15.04 1.72
N ARG A 75 -6.36 13.81 1.92
CA ARG A 75 -6.46 12.77 0.88
C ARG A 75 -7.83 12.70 0.18
N ASN A 76 -8.76 13.61 0.50
CA ASN A 76 -10.13 13.64 -0.03
C ASN A 76 -10.93 12.34 0.19
N TRP A 77 -10.71 11.65 1.31
CA TRP A 77 -11.49 10.46 1.65
C TRP A 77 -12.93 10.82 2.00
N THR A 78 -13.90 10.13 1.41
CA THR A 78 -15.32 10.35 1.71
C THR A 78 -15.73 9.56 2.95
N LEU A 79 -16.10 10.28 4.00
CA LEU A 79 -16.64 9.71 5.24
C LEU A 79 -18.16 9.58 5.12
N ASP A 80 -18.69 8.36 5.28
CA ASP A 80 -20.13 8.13 5.35
C ASP A 80 -20.67 8.34 6.77
N LYS A 81 -22.00 8.37 6.91
CA LYS A 81 -22.72 8.60 8.18
C LYS A 81 -22.42 7.57 9.28
N ASP A 82 -21.89 6.40 8.92
CA ASP A 82 -21.48 5.33 9.83
C ASP A 82 -19.98 5.41 10.23
N ASN A 83 -19.29 6.54 9.97
CA ASN A 83 -17.85 6.70 10.18
C ASN A 83 -17.00 5.68 9.38
N VAL A 84 -17.46 5.35 8.18
CA VAL A 84 -16.74 4.46 7.26
C VAL A 84 -16.19 5.28 6.09
N TYR A 85 -14.91 5.10 5.80
CA TYR A 85 -14.28 5.63 4.59
C TYR A 85 -14.57 4.70 3.43
N HIS A 86 -15.13 5.24 2.35
CA HIS A 86 -15.29 4.51 1.09
C HIS A 86 -14.19 4.92 0.11
N PHE A 87 -13.47 3.92 -0.39
CA PHE A 87 -12.47 4.12 -1.43
C PHE A 87 -13.05 3.62 -2.75
N GLN A 88 -13.05 4.48 -3.76
CA GLN A 88 -13.46 4.05 -5.09
C GLN A 88 -12.36 3.16 -5.64
N LYS A 89 -12.61 1.85 -5.66
CA LYS A 89 -11.81 0.95 -6.48
C LYS A 89 -11.96 1.44 -7.91
N ASP A 90 -10.85 1.85 -8.53
CA ASP A 90 -10.73 1.74 -9.97
C ASP A 90 -10.99 0.27 -10.27
N THR A 91 -12.21 -0.07 -10.68
CA THR A 91 -12.51 -1.30 -11.39
C THR A 91 -11.78 -1.25 -12.73
N ARG A 92 -10.44 -1.22 -12.71
CA ARG A 92 -9.69 -2.00 -13.67
C ARG A 92 -10.07 -3.42 -13.34
N GLN A 93 -11.12 -3.89 -14.02
CA GLN A 93 -11.24 -5.30 -14.33
C GLN A 93 -9.82 -5.75 -14.64
N GLU A 94 -9.29 -6.64 -13.80
CA GLU A 94 -8.23 -7.51 -14.25
C GLU A 94 -8.85 -8.21 -15.46
N ASP A 95 -8.56 -7.65 -16.63
CA ASP A 95 -8.80 -8.32 -17.89
C ASP A 95 -7.81 -9.49 -17.86
N ASP A 96 -8.23 -10.55 -17.17
CA ASP A 96 -7.57 -11.84 -17.02
C ASP A 96 -7.43 -12.52 -18.40
N SER A 97 -7.87 -11.85 -19.47
CA SER A 97 -7.42 -12.06 -20.83
C SER A 97 -5.95 -11.64 -20.95
N VAL A 98 -5.03 -12.51 -20.51
CA VAL A 98 -3.70 -12.57 -21.10
C VAL A 98 -3.90 -12.49 -22.63
N PRO A 99 -3.24 -11.55 -23.35
CA PRO A 99 -3.47 -11.41 -24.77
C PRO A 99 -3.21 -12.74 -25.47
N SER A 100 -4.28 -13.43 -25.87
CA SER A 100 -4.21 -14.76 -26.48
C SER A 100 -3.28 -14.77 -27.70
N SER A 101 -3.16 -13.62 -28.38
CA SER A 101 -2.22 -13.38 -29.46
C SER A 101 -0.76 -13.55 -29.07
N ASP A 102 -0.36 -13.08 -27.88
CA ASP A 102 1.05 -13.11 -27.47
C ASP A 102 1.45 -14.52 -27.01
N VAL A 103 0.56 -15.22 -26.29
CA VAL A 103 0.77 -16.65 -25.96
C VAL A 103 0.87 -17.50 -27.22
N THR A 104 0.01 -17.25 -28.22
CA THR A 104 0.02 -17.98 -29.49
C THR A 104 1.31 -17.77 -30.27
N LYS A 105 1.83 -16.52 -30.33
CA LYS A 105 3.11 -16.24 -31.00
C LYS A 105 4.26 -16.99 -30.35
N VAL A 106 4.36 -16.94 -29.02
CA VAL A 106 5.39 -17.66 -28.26
C VAL A 106 5.29 -19.17 -28.54
N MET A 107 4.08 -19.74 -28.51
CA MET A 107 3.87 -21.17 -28.79
C MET A 107 4.31 -21.56 -30.22
N LEU A 108 3.99 -20.74 -31.23
CA LEU A 108 4.37 -20.99 -32.62
C LEU A 108 5.89 -20.87 -32.83
N GLU A 109 6.53 -19.89 -32.21
CA GLU A 109 7.98 -19.71 -32.26
C GLU A 109 8.71 -20.88 -31.58
N TYR A 110 8.27 -21.29 -30.39
CA TYR A 110 8.76 -22.51 -29.74
C TYR A 110 8.59 -23.76 -30.61
N THR A 111 7.44 -23.92 -31.26
CA THR A 111 7.18 -25.06 -32.16
C THR A 111 8.13 -25.05 -33.36
N LYS A 112 8.36 -23.88 -33.95
CA LYS A 112 9.30 -23.69 -35.06
C LYS A 112 10.75 -24.04 -34.67
N GLU A 113 11.20 -23.58 -33.51
CA GLU A 113 12.55 -23.87 -33.03
C GLU A 113 12.73 -25.37 -32.73
N LEU A 114 11.72 -26.03 -32.17
CA LEU A 114 11.74 -27.48 -31.95
C LEU A 114 11.81 -28.25 -33.28
N ASP A 115 11.02 -27.86 -34.28
CA ASP A 115 11.02 -28.49 -35.60
C ASP A 115 12.33 -28.27 -36.36
N GLN A 116 13.03 -27.16 -36.10
CA GLN A 116 14.34 -26.85 -36.71
C GLN A 116 15.49 -27.69 -36.12
N ILE A 117 15.32 -28.28 -34.93
CA ILE A 117 16.32 -29.13 -34.27
C ILE A 117 16.20 -30.60 -34.72
N ILE A 118 15.07 -31.01 -35.31
CA ILE A 118 14.78 -32.37 -35.81
C ILE A 118 15.27 -32.50 -37.26
#